data_AF-A0A935J251-F1
#
_entry.id   AF-A0A935J251-F1
#
_cell.length_a   1.000
_cell.length_b   1.000
_cell.length_c   1.000
_cell.angle_alpha   90.00
_cell.angle_beta   90.00
_cell.angle_gamma   90.00
#
_symmetry.space_group_name_H-M   'P 1'
#
loop_
_entity.id
_entity.type
_entity.pdbx_description
1 polymer ?
#
loop_
_entity_poly.entity_id
_entity_poly.type
_entity_poly.pdbx_seq_one_letter_code
_entity_poly.pdbx_strand_id
1 'polypeptide(L)'
;MIKKKDLDHILALHKAQPVGFGYIDIIVKQENVRQLIENLVSSGIQISTITWWEYVDSFPKSSKYGMGGPKSNFYDGWFSELCFGEDEINTNKKDDILKIIENKEIHFSDGEVVRYNEQECLTPALWLEVPEEWKNIQQ
;
A
#
# COMPACT_ATOMS: atom_id res chain seq x y z
N MET A 1 -22.92 6.27 2.89
CA MET A 1 -21.55 6.83 2.90
C MET A 1 -20.85 6.32 4.14
N ILE A 2 -19.68 5.73 3.98
CA ILE A 2 -18.81 5.30 5.07
C ILE A 2 -18.40 6.51 5.92
N LYS A 3 -18.21 6.33 7.23
CA LYS A 3 -17.64 7.38 8.10
C LYS A 3 -16.13 7.16 8.22
N LYS A 4 -15.39 8.25 8.44
CA LYS A 4 -13.94 8.22 8.68
C LYS A 4 -13.51 7.13 9.68
N LYS A 5 -14.22 7.02 10.80
CA LYS A 5 -13.92 6.03 11.85
C LYS A 5 -14.01 4.58 11.34
N ASP A 6 -14.93 4.31 10.42
CA ASP A 6 -15.10 2.98 9.85
C ASP A 6 -13.94 2.67 8.89
N LEU A 7 -13.47 3.65 8.12
CA LEU A 7 -12.25 3.53 7.31
C LEU A 7 -11.03 3.26 8.21
N ASP A 8 -10.82 4.08 9.25
CA ASP A 8 -9.71 3.87 10.21
C ASP A 8 -9.74 2.44 10.79
N HIS A 9 -10.93 1.92 11.08
CA HIS A 9 -11.10 0.54 11.56
C HIS A 9 -10.74 -0.51 10.50
N ILE A 10 -11.15 -0.31 9.24
CA ILE A 10 -10.77 -1.20 8.12
C ILE A 10 -9.25 -1.23 7.97
N LEU A 11 -8.58 -0.08 8.03
CA LEU A 11 -7.12 -0.01 7.90
C LEU A 11 -6.42 -0.75 9.05
N ALA A 12 -6.85 -0.50 10.30
CA ALA A 12 -6.29 -1.17 11.47
C ALA A 12 -6.51 -2.69 11.43
N LEU A 13 -7.68 -3.14 11.00
CA LEU A 13 -8.02 -4.56 10.86
C LEU A 13 -7.04 -5.29 9.92
N HIS A 14 -6.65 -4.62 8.83
CA HIS A 14 -5.78 -5.17 7.80
C HIS A 14 -4.30 -4.78 7.96
N LYS A 15 -3.94 -4.19 9.10
CA LYS A 15 -2.58 -3.72 9.39
C LYS A 15 -2.03 -2.83 8.27
N ALA A 16 -2.88 -1.97 7.73
CA ALA A 16 -2.57 -1.01 6.68
C ALA A 16 -2.26 0.33 7.32
N GLN A 17 -1.10 0.92 7.01
CA GLN A 17 -0.64 2.16 7.64
C GLN A 17 -0.58 3.30 6.62
N PRO A 18 -1.31 4.40 6.85
CA PRO A 18 -1.10 5.64 6.09
C PRO A 18 0.30 6.23 6.33
N VAL A 19 0.90 6.81 5.31
CA VAL A 19 2.05 7.71 5.45
C VAL A 19 1.53 9.16 5.54
N GLY A 20 2.06 9.94 6.48
CA GLY A 20 1.62 11.33 6.67
C GLY A 20 0.24 11.43 7.36
N PHE A 21 -0.49 12.52 7.11
CA PHE A 21 -1.79 12.81 7.76
C PHE A 21 -3.02 12.54 6.86
N GLY A 22 -2.81 12.21 5.58
CA GLY A 22 -3.89 11.93 4.62
C GLY A 22 -4.22 10.44 4.48
N TYR A 23 -5.05 10.09 3.50
CA TYR A 23 -5.32 8.69 3.12
C TYR A 23 -4.65 8.37 1.79
N ILE A 24 -3.39 8.81 1.69
CA ILE A 24 -2.45 8.53 0.60
C ILE A 24 -1.32 7.67 1.16
N ASP A 25 -0.68 6.91 0.27
CA ASP A 25 0.36 5.95 0.60
C ASP A 25 -0.01 5.06 1.80
N ILE A 26 -1.18 4.43 1.76
CA ILE A 26 -1.60 3.48 2.77
C ILE A 26 -0.93 2.13 2.49
N ILE A 27 0.22 1.91 3.13
CA ILE A 27 1.07 0.73 2.93
C ILE A 27 0.45 -0.49 3.60
N VAL A 28 0.35 -1.60 2.87
CA VAL A 28 -0.20 -2.87 3.38
C VAL A 28 0.61 -4.06 2.86
N LYS A 29 0.97 -4.99 3.75
CA LYS A 29 1.68 -6.22 3.38
C LYS A 29 0.82 -7.16 2.54
N GLN A 30 1.49 -7.91 1.65
CA GLN A 30 0.86 -8.78 0.65
C GLN A 30 -0.26 -9.68 1.21
N GLU A 31 -0.04 -10.27 2.38
CA GLU A 31 -1.00 -11.19 3.01
C GLU A 31 -2.36 -10.56 3.32
N ASN A 32 -2.45 -9.24 3.46
CA ASN A 32 -3.69 -8.53 3.79
C ASN A 32 -4.30 -7.77 2.60
N VAL A 33 -3.58 -7.63 1.48
CA VAL A 33 -3.99 -6.79 0.33
C VAL A 33 -5.37 -7.19 -0.21
N ARG A 34 -5.58 -8.50 -0.45
CA ARG A 34 -6.83 -8.99 -1.04
C ARG A 34 -8.05 -8.60 -0.18
N GLN A 35 -7.94 -8.81 1.11
CA GLN A 35 -9.04 -8.59 2.05
C GLN A 35 -9.26 -7.10 2.34
N LEU A 36 -8.19 -6.30 2.33
CA LEU A 36 -8.27 -4.85 2.41
C LEU A 36 -9.05 -4.27 1.21
N ILE A 37 -8.67 -4.65 -0.01
CA ILE A 37 -9.31 -4.13 -1.24
C ILE A 37 -10.79 -4.52 -1.28
N GLU A 38 -11.13 -5.76 -0.93
CA GLU A 38 -12.54 -6.18 -0.78
C GLU A 38 -13.31 -5.25 0.18
N ASN A 39 -12.77 -5.01 1.37
CA ASN A 39 -13.46 -4.20 2.38
C ASN A 39 -13.57 -2.72 1.98
N LEU A 40 -12.55 -2.15 1.33
CA LEU A 40 -12.58 -0.78 0.83
C LEU A 40 -13.64 -0.62 -0.28
N VAL A 41 -13.58 -1.48 -1.30
CA VAL A 41 -14.49 -1.42 -2.46
C VAL A 41 -15.94 -1.67 -2.03
N SER A 42 -16.20 -2.68 -1.20
CA SER A 42 -17.54 -2.98 -0.70
C SER A 42 -18.10 -1.89 0.23
N SER A 43 -17.24 -1.08 0.85
CA SER A 43 -17.62 0.11 1.62
C SER A 43 -17.85 1.36 0.77
N GLY A 44 -17.65 1.26 -0.55
CA GLY A 44 -17.82 2.35 -1.51
C GLY A 44 -16.65 3.34 -1.53
N ILE A 45 -15.48 2.94 -1.02
CA ILE A 45 -14.25 3.74 -1.13
C ILE A 45 -13.58 3.42 -2.46
N GLN A 46 -13.18 4.46 -3.18
CA GLN A 46 -12.44 4.31 -4.42
C GLN A 46 -10.94 4.39 -4.12
N ILE A 47 -10.18 3.52 -4.79
CA ILE A 47 -8.72 3.58 -4.82
C ILE A 47 -8.38 4.29 -6.12
N SER A 48 -7.62 5.39 -6.06
CA SER A 48 -7.24 6.17 -7.25
C SER A 48 -5.85 5.85 -7.75
N THR A 49 -4.94 5.48 -6.85
CA THR A 49 -3.54 5.25 -7.21
C THR A 49 -2.93 4.14 -6.34
N ILE A 50 -1.98 3.41 -6.92
CA ILE A 50 -1.12 2.46 -6.22
C ILE A 50 0.34 2.89 -6.38
N THR A 51 1.05 3.06 -5.27
CA THR A 51 2.49 3.27 -5.21
C THR A 51 3.18 2.03 -4.65
N TRP A 52 4.50 1.91 -4.84
CA TRP A 52 5.24 0.67 -4.58
C TRP A 52 6.36 0.85 -3.58
N TRP A 53 6.41 -0.08 -2.63
CA TRP A 53 7.28 -0.03 -1.46
C TRP A 53 7.98 -1.37 -1.25
N GLU A 54 9.15 -1.32 -0.64
CA GLU A 54 9.88 -2.48 -0.13
C GLU A 54 9.65 -2.58 1.37
N TYR A 55 9.25 -3.74 1.85
CA TYR A 55 9.29 -4.07 3.26
C TYR A 55 10.65 -4.67 3.64
N VAL A 56 11.28 -4.08 4.66
CA VAL A 56 12.58 -4.49 5.19
C VAL A 56 12.38 -5.04 6.60
N ASP A 57 12.57 -6.35 6.73
CA ASP A 57 12.25 -7.19 7.91
C ASP A 57 13.11 -6.94 9.17
N SER A 58 14.17 -6.15 9.07
CA SER A 58 15.12 -5.98 10.18
C SER A 58 15.90 -4.67 10.08
N PHE A 59 16.25 -4.11 11.23
CA PHE A 59 17.28 -3.08 11.34
C PHE A 59 18.56 -3.73 11.88
N PRO A 60 19.76 -3.42 11.36
CA PRO A 60 20.13 -2.34 10.44
C PRO A 60 20.16 -2.74 8.96
N LYS A 61 19.39 -3.76 8.54
CA LYS A 61 19.36 -4.15 7.12
C LYS A 61 18.91 -2.95 6.29
N SER A 62 19.75 -2.58 5.32
CA SER A 62 19.42 -1.52 4.38
C SER A 62 18.38 -2.01 3.39
N SER A 63 17.51 -1.11 2.97
CA SER A 63 16.66 -1.29 1.80
C SER A 63 17.53 -1.63 0.59
N LYS A 64 17.09 -2.61 -0.20
CA LYS A 64 17.80 -3.01 -1.42
C LYS A 64 17.36 -2.16 -2.61
N TYR A 65 16.09 -1.79 -2.66
CA TYR A 65 15.44 -1.21 -3.84
C TYR A 65 14.95 0.21 -3.62
N GLY A 66 14.52 0.54 -2.40
CA GLY A 66 13.89 1.83 -2.11
C GLY A 66 14.80 2.89 -1.48
N MET A 67 14.25 4.09 -1.29
CA MET A 67 14.97 5.30 -0.88
C MET A 67 14.84 5.71 0.61
N GLY A 68 14.16 4.93 1.44
CA GLY A 68 13.81 5.33 2.80
C GLY A 68 12.30 5.32 3.04
N GLY A 69 11.89 5.39 4.30
CA GLY A 69 10.49 5.50 4.67
C GLY A 69 10.23 5.21 6.15
N PRO A 70 8.96 5.05 6.54
CA PRO A 70 8.58 4.92 7.93
C PRO A 70 8.89 3.53 8.49
N LYS A 71 9.08 3.48 9.81
CA LYS A 71 9.00 2.20 10.54
C LYS A 71 7.59 1.63 10.40
N SER A 72 7.47 0.30 10.39
CA SER A 72 6.14 -0.31 10.46
C SER A 72 5.53 -0.15 11.86
N ASN A 73 4.23 0.18 11.89
CA ASN A 73 3.42 0.21 13.10
C ASN A 73 2.93 -1.18 13.53
N PHE A 74 2.99 -2.17 12.63
CA PHE A 74 2.36 -3.49 12.82
C PHE A 74 3.34 -4.67 12.76
N TYR A 75 4.54 -4.46 12.23
CA TYR A 75 5.55 -5.50 12.04
C TYR A 75 6.91 -5.00 12.52
N ASP A 76 7.80 -5.93 12.86
CA ASP A 76 9.21 -5.59 13.04
C ASP A 76 9.81 -5.20 11.69
N GLY A 77 10.45 -4.04 11.59
CA GLY A 77 11.01 -3.56 10.33
C GLY A 77 10.46 -2.21 9.89
N TRP A 78 10.69 -1.88 8.62
CA TRP A 78 10.36 -0.58 8.04
C TRP A 78 10.02 -0.71 6.56
N PHE A 79 9.40 0.32 6.00
CA PHE A 79 9.03 0.39 4.58
C PHE A 79 9.90 1.41 3.86
N SER A 80 10.29 1.09 2.63
CA SER A 80 11.11 1.95 1.79
C SER A 80 10.44 2.20 0.45
N GLU A 81 10.26 3.46 0.06
CA GLU A 81 9.59 3.80 -1.21
C GLU A 81 10.49 3.47 -2.41
N LEU A 82 9.96 2.86 -3.47
CA LEU A 82 10.74 2.54 -4.67
C LEU A 82 10.83 3.72 -5.66
N CYS A 83 9.91 4.69 -5.63
CA CYS A 83 9.85 5.83 -6.56
C CYS A 83 9.92 5.44 -8.06
N PHE A 84 9.39 4.26 -8.44
CA PHE A 84 9.41 3.73 -9.82
C PHE A 84 8.12 4.06 -10.62
N GLY A 85 7.41 5.11 -10.20
CA GLY A 85 6.12 5.50 -10.77
C GLY A 85 4.92 4.87 -10.04
N GLU A 86 3.75 5.28 -10.48
CA GLU A 86 2.45 5.03 -9.84
C GLU A 86 1.54 4.30 -10.84
N ASP A 87 0.68 3.41 -10.35
CA ASP A 87 -0.38 2.83 -11.19
C ASP A 87 -1.70 3.55 -10.90
N GLU A 88 -2.20 4.31 -11.88
CA GLU A 88 -3.52 4.96 -11.81
C GLU A 88 -4.65 3.92 -11.93
N ILE A 89 -5.62 4.03 -11.04
CA ILE A 89 -6.75 3.10 -10.93
C ILE A 89 -8.03 3.78 -11.42
N ASN A 90 -8.50 3.32 -12.58
CA ASN A 90 -9.70 3.85 -13.24
C ASN A 90 -10.92 2.90 -13.12
N THR A 91 -10.92 2.04 -12.10
CA THR A 91 -11.96 1.01 -11.89
C THR A 91 -12.26 0.84 -10.40
N ASN A 92 -13.52 0.58 -10.07
CA ASN A 92 -13.94 0.21 -8.70
C ASN A 92 -14.16 -1.30 -8.56
N LYS A 93 -13.77 -2.12 -9.55
CA LYS A 93 -13.93 -3.57 -9.49
C LYS A 93 -12.73 -4.18 -8.79
N LYS A 94 -12.97 -4.83 -7.65
CA LYS A 94 -11.96 -5.52 -6.85
C LYS A 94 -11.02 -6.39 -7.69
N ASP A 95 -11.58 -7.27 -8.53
CA ASP A 95 -10.76 -8.23 -9.29
C ASP A 95 -9.84 -7.55 -10.31
N ASP A 96 -10.25 -6.40 -10.87
CA ASP A 96 -9.41 -5.63 -11.78
C ASP A 96 -8.25 -4.96 -11.02
N ILE A 97 -8.53 -4.38 -9.84
CA ILE A 97 -7.50 -3.77 -8.98
C ILE A 97 -6.50 -4.82 -8.51
N LEU A 98 -6.98 -5.98 -8.05
CA LEU A 98 -6.11 -7.08 -7.63
C LEU A 98 -5.27 -7.59 -8.78
N LYS A 99 -5.82 -7.68 -9.99
CA LYS A 99 -5.05 -8.08 -11.17
C LYS A 99 -3.92 -7.10 -11.48
N ILE A 100 -4.10 -5.79 -11.28
CA ILE A 100 -3.02 -4.81 -11.44
C ILE A 100 -1.89 -5.10 -10.43
N ILE A 101 -2.24 -5.29 -9.16
CA ILE A 101 -1.26 -5.54 -8.10
C ILE A 101 -0.53 -6.87 -8.33
N GLU A 102 -1.28 -7.94 -8.56
CA GLU A 102 -0.76 -9.30 -8.70
C GLU A 102 0.16 -9.45 -9.92
N ASN A 103 -0.03 -8.64 -10.97
CA ASN A 103 0.83 -8.66 -12.15
C ASN A 103 1.93 -7.58 -12.10
N LYS A 104 2.15 -6.91 -10.97
CA LYS A 104 3.19 -5.88 -10.90
C LYS A 104 4.57 -6.49 -11.06
N GLU A 105 5.32 -5.92 -12.01
CA GLU A 105 6.75 -6.11 -12.18
C GLU A 105 7.44 -4.74 -12.17
N ILE A 106 8.60 -4.65 -11.52
CA ILE A 106 9.46 -3.47 -11.49
C ILE A 106 10.81 -3.88 -12.07
N HIS A 107 11.21 -3.19 -13.14
CA HIS A 107 12.46 -3.42 -13.84
C HIS A 107 13.49 -2.36 -13.43
N PHE A 108 14.56 -2.81 -12.80
CA PHE A 108 15.67 -1.95 -12.40
C PHE A 108 16.69 -1.79 -13.54
N SER A 109 17.46 -0.70 -13.50
CA SER A 109 18.42 -0.35 -14.56
C SER A 109 19.60 -1.32 -14.69
N ASP A 110 19.88 -2.10 -13.65
CA ASP A 110 20.88 -3.17 -13.64
C ASP A 110 20.38 -4.50 -14.22
N GLY A 111 19.12 -4.54 -14.66
CA GLY A 111 18.47 -5.71 -15.24
C GLY A 111 17.76 -6.60 -14.21
N GLU A 112 17.80 -6.25 -12.92
CA GLU A 112 17.01 -6.95 -11.90
C GLU A 112 15.50 -6.69 -12.12
N VAL A 113 14.68 -7.73 -11.90
CA VAL A 113 13.23 -7.63 -11.97
C VAL A 113 12.64 -8.13 -10.66
N VAL A 114 11.82 -7.28 -10.03
CA VAL A 114 11.08 -7.61 -8.81
C VAL A 114 9.61 -7.74 -9.19
N ARG A 115 9.01 -8.88 -8.87
CA ARG A 115 7.60 -9.18 -9.12
C ARG A 115 6.85 -9.35 -7.82
N TYR A 116 5.63 -8.84 -7.77
CA TYR A 116 4.80 -8.91 -6.57
C TYR A 116 4.60 -10.35 -6.09
N ASN A 117 4.32 -11.29 -7.00
CA ASN A 117 4.08 -12.70 -6.65
C ASN A 117 5.36 -13.52 -6.39
N GLU A 118 6.55 -12.97 -6.62
CA GLU A 118 7.82 -13.69 -6.42
C GLU A 118 8.62 -13.16 -5.23
N GLN A 119 8.51 -11.87 -4.92
CA GLN A 119 9.23 -11.22 -3.81
C GLN A 119 8.26 -10.66 -2.78
N GLU A 120 8.21 -11.30 -1.61
CA GLU A 120 7.36 -10.89 -0.47
C GLU A 120 7.64 -9.47 0.03
N CYS A 121 8.83 -8.92 -0.27
CA CYS A 121 9.18 -7.56 0.12
C CYS A 121 8.47 -6.49 -0.72
N LEU A 122 8.01 -6.79 -1.95
CA LEU A 122 7.31 -5.81 -2.77
C LEU A 122 5.87 -5.65 -2.29
N THR A 123 5.53 -4.46 -1.82
CA THR A 123 4.27 -4.20 -1.16
C THR A 123 3.61 -2.93 -1.72
N PRO A 124 2.29 -2.92 -1.94
CA PRO A 124 1.60 -1.75 -2.44
C PRO A 124 1.31 -0.75 -1.31
N ALA A 125 1.15 0.51 -1.70
CA ALA A 125 0.48 1.50 -0.89
C ALA A 125 -0.65 2.15 -1.70
N LEU A 126 -1.79 2.40 -1.04
CA LEU A 126 -3.03 2.80 -1.71
C LEU A 126 -3.32 4.28 -1.45
N TRP A 127 -3.77 4.98 -2.50
CA TRP A 127 -4.36 6.31 -2.39
C TRP A 127 -5.87 6.17 -2.48
N LEU A 128 -6.58 6.74 -1.51
CA LEU A 128 -8.03 6.64 -1.41
C LEU A 128 -8.69 7.98 -1.72
N GLU A 129 -9.75 7.93 -2.51
CA GLU A 129 -10.64 9.07 -2.74
C GLU A 129 -11.58 9.23 -1.55
N VAL A 130 -11.21 10.13 -0.64
CA VAL A 130 -11.96 10.49 0.56
C VAL A 130 -12.03 12.01 0.69
N PRO A 131 -12.99 12.56 1.46
CA PRO A 131 -13.07 14.01 1.67
C PRO A 131 -11.75 14.59 2.19
N GLU A 132 -11.29 15.71 1.61
CA GLU A 132 -9.98 16.33 1.90
C GLU A 132 -9.82 16.72 3.39
N GLU A 133 -10.91 17.01 4.09
CA GLU A 133 -10.89 17.34 5.51
C GLU A 133 -10.60 16.14 6.42
N TRP A 134 -10.65 14.91 5.89
CA TRP A 134 -10.34 13.71 6.65
C TRP A 134 -8.83 13.60 6.87
N LYS A 135 -8.43 13.62 8.15
CA LYS A 135 -7.05 13.36 8.56
C LYS A 135 -6.93 12.04 9.30
N ASN A 136 -6.00 11.19 8.89
CA ASN A 136 -5.68 10.00 9.67
C ASN A 136 -5.09 10.42 11.04
N ILE A 137 -5.16 9.51 12.02
CA ILE A 137 -4.41 9.66 13.25
C ILE A 137 -3.13 8.85 13.05
N GLN A 138 -1.99 9.53 12.95
CA GLN A 138 -0.70 8.84 13.00
C GLN A 138 -0.61 8.13 14.36
N GLN A 139 -0.55 6.79 14.33
CA GLN A 139 -0.31 5.96 15.50
C GLN A 139 1.18 5.83 15.75
#